data_AF-A0A915PVC6-F1
#
_entry.id   AF-A0A915PVC6-F1
#
_cell.length_a   1.000
_cell.length_b   1.000
_cell.length_c   1.000
_cell.angle_alpha   90.00
_cell.angle_beta   90.00
_cell.angle_gamma   90.00
#
_symmetry.space_group_name_H-M   'P 1'
#
loop_
_entity.id
_entity.type
_entity.pdbx_description
1 polymer ?
#
loop_
_entity_poly.entity_id
_entity_poly.type
_entity_poly.pdbx_seq_one_letter_code
_entity_poly.pdbx_strand_id
1 'polypeptide(L)'
;MNAVDLVAVKGDEQCGDNDMISESADILHGNNTIQSYVADYIQFRVRLHNGFCPRLPEFPVSDDYRFRLIRAVALIFENKHAEELRNMVTALCMDGRLTFQRYVEVVECFAQDDDNEPGERLSYGRLVALIAFAGLVAVKLCEMQSFSEVSMITSYTSKFLHKRIVLTWQQDKRSWESFFDRAKVIIDRNEEEKNAQLKLKSEYRWWLSISALAIFGIFGIGAFTLMKTVLKAR
;
A
#
# COMPACT_ATOMS: atom_id res chain seq x y z
N MET A 1 40.81 -11.15 69.53
CA MET A 1 40.63 -10.29 70.72
C MET A 1 40.85 -8.85 70.30
N ASN A 2 39.96 -7.97 70.77
CA ASN A 2 39.79 -6.51 70.50
C ASN A 2 39.13 -6.20 69.13
N ALA A 3 37.81 -5.97 69.01
CA ALA A 3 36.94 -4.91 69.57
C ALA A 3 37.41 -3.53 69.05
N VAL A 4 36.66 -2.73 68.28
CA VAL A 4 35.37 -2.04 68.47
C VAL A 4 35.18 -1.25 67.13
N ASP A 5 34.04 -1.09 66.45
CA ASP A 5 32.86 -0.32 66.84
C ASP A 5 31.69 -0.51 65.85
N LEU A 6 30.48 -0.53 66.39
CA LEU A 6 29.19 -0.45 65.70
C LEU A 6 28.73 1.00 65.69
N VAL A 7 28.37 1.53 64.53
CA VAL A 7 27.38 2.62 64.45
C VAL A 7 26.31 2.23 63.45
N ALA A 8 25.09 2.18 63.96
CA ALA A 8 23.87 1.89 63.23
C ALA A 8 23.08 3.18 62.94
N VAL A 9 22.17 3.04 61.97
CA VAL A 9 20.94 3.83 61.75
C VAL A 9 21.09 5.13 60.94
N LYS A 10 20.54 5.14 59.72
CA LYS A 10 19.20 5.67 59.42
C LYS A 10 18.77 5.32 57.99
N GLY A 11 17.57 4.75 57.84
CA GLY A 11 16.93 4.58 56.55
C GLY A 11 16.42 5.90 56.01
N ASP A 12 16.48 6.06 54.70
CA ASP A 12 15.61 6.97 53.95
C ASP A 12 15.04 6.17 52.77
N GLU A 13 13.72 6.11 52.74
CA GLU A 13 12.92 5.75 51.58
C GLU A 13 13.21 6.76 50.47
N GLN A 14 13.68 6.29 49.31
CA GLN A 14 13.72 7.13 48.12
C GLN A 14 12.61 6.68 47.17
N CYS A 15 11.48 7.41 47.28
CA CYS A 15 10.39 7.45 46.33
C CYS A 15 10.92 7.77 44.92
N GLY A 16 10.23 7.20 43.93
CA GLY A 16 10.69 7.11 42.55
C GLY A 16 10.85 8.43 41.82
N ASP A 17 11.70 8.36 40.81
CA ASP A 17 11.68 9.18 39.61
C ASP A 17 12.18 8.29 38.46
N ASN A 18 11.30 7.39 38.00
CA ASN A 18 11.43 6.71 36.71
C ASN A 18 10.47 7.39 35.75
N ASP A 19 10.82 8.56 35.21
CA ASP A 19 10.01 9.14 34.13
C ASP A 19 10.78 10.04 33.15
N MET A 20 12.08 9.79 32.95
CA MET A 20 12.88 10.57 31.99
C MET A 20 13.66 9.74 30.96
N ILE A 21 13.25 8.49 30.72
CA ILE A 21 13.88 7.61 29.70
C ILE A 21 12.88 7.12 28.63
N SER A 22 11.59 7.47 28.70
CA SER A 22 10.60 6.93 27.75
C SER A 22 10.53 7.65 26.40
N GLU A 23 11.00 8.89 26.28
CA GLU A 23 10.77 9.69 25.06
C GLU A 23 11.83 9.43 23.97
N SER A 24 13.07 9.07 24.35
CA SER A 24 14.16 8.80 23.41
C SER A 24 14.12 7.38 22.81
N ALA A 25 13.56 6.42 23.55
CA ALA A 25 13.39 5.05 23.09
C ALA A 25 12.32 4.93 21.98
N ASP A 26 11.22 5.67 22.08
CA ASP A 26 10.15 5.69 21.06
C ASP A 26 10.58 6.36 19.75
N ILE A 27 11.43 7.39 19.81
CA ILE A 27 11.95 8.09 18.62
C ILE A 27 12.92 7.19 17.83
N LEU A 28 13.72 6.37 18.51
CA LEU A 28 14.61 5.40 17.86
C LEU A 28 13.84 4.18 17.31
N HIS A 29 12.75 3.77 17.96
CA HIS A 29 11.86 2.72 17.46
C HIS A 29 11.04 3.16 16.23
N GLY A 30 10.67 4.44 16.16
CA GLY A 30 9.93 5.02 15.04
C GLY A 30 10.71 5.05 13.71
N ASN A 31 12.04 5.28 13.75
CA ASN A 31 12.90 5.21 12.57
C ASN A 31 12.96 3.80 11.97
N ASN A 32 12.98 2.78 12.82
CA ASN A 32 13.02 1.38 12.39
C ASN A 32 11.66 0.89 11.85
N THR A 33 10.56 1.42 12.39
CA THR A 33 9.20 0.94 12.07
C THR A 33 8.77 1.29 10.64
N ILE A 34 8.83 2.58 10.25
CA ILE A 34 8.45 2.98 8.87
C ILE A 34 9.39 2.40 7.83
N GLN A 35 10.69 2.33 8.14
CA GLN A 35 11.68 1.71 7.27
C GLN A 35 11.36 0.23 7.03
N SER A 36 10.98 -0.50 8.08
CA SER A 36 10.58 -1.90 7.97
C SER A 36 9.36 -2.07 7.05
N TYR A 37 8.33 -1.23 7.19
CA TYR A 37 7.16 -1.29 6.33
C TYR A 37 7.44 -0.96 4.85
N VAL A 38 8.26 0.06 4.59
CA VAL A 38 8.65 0.42 3.23
C VAL A 38 9.46 -0.70 2.59
N ALA A 39 10.46 -1.22 3.32
CA ALA A 39 11.33 -2.27 2.81
C ALA A 39 10.56 -3.58 2.54
N ASP A 40 9.68 -3.96 3.46
CA ASP A 40 8.79 -5.12 3.31
C ASP A 40 7.90 -4.98 2.07
N TYR A 41 7.26 -3.82 1.89
CA TYR A 41 6.38 -3.60 0.75
C TYR A 41 7.12 -3.64 -0.57
N ILE A 42 8.29 -3.00 -0.66
CA ILE A 42 9.15 -3.05 -1.85
C ILE A 42 9.51 -4.50 -2.19
N GLN A 43 9.93 -5.28 -1.19
CA GLN A 43 10.28 -6.68 -1.40
C GLN A 43 9.09 -7.50 -1.88
N PHE A 44 7.92 -7.32 -1.23
CA PHE A 44 6.67 -7.94 -1.63
C PHE A 44 6.29 -7.59 -3.09
N ARG A 45 6.38 -6.31 -3.48
CA ARG A 45 6.00 -5.86 -4.83
C ARG A 45 6.93 -6.33 -5.92
N VAL A 46 8.24 -6.35 -5.67
CA VAL A 46 9.22 -6.89 -6.63
C VAL A 46 8.98 -8.38 -6.85
N ARG A 47 8.72 -9.15 -5.78
CA ARG A 47 8.38 -10.58 -5.87
C ARG A 47 7.10 -10.83 -6.65
N LEU A 48 6.06 -10.00 -6.43
CA LEU A 48 4.78 -10.11 -7.15
C LEU A 48 4.96 -9.91 -8.67
N HIS A 49 5.94 -9.14 -9.10
CA HIS A 49 6.27 -8.91 -10.51
C HIS A 49 7.23 -9.96 -11.09
N ASN A 50 7.48 -11.07 -10.40
CA ASN A 50 8.52 -12.04 -10.75
C ASN A 50 9.91 -11.39 -10.95
N GLY A 51 10.15 -10.24 -10.32
CA GLY A 51 11.42 -9.52 -10.40
C GLY A 51 12.45 -10.15 -9.47
N PHE A 52 13.71 -10.18 -9.92
CA PHE A 52 14.85 -10.51 -9.07
C PHE A 52 15.60 -9.23 -8.71
N CYS A 53 15.88 -9.02 -7.42
CA CYS A 53 16.75 -7.93 -6.97
C CYS A 53 17.74 -8.45 -5.92
N PRO A 54 19.03 -8.58 -6.25
CA PRO A 54 20.04 -9.12 -5.33
C PRO A 54 20.40 -8.15 -4.20
N ARG A 55 19.96 -6.89 -4.29
CA ARG A 55 20.25 -5.80 -3.33
C ARG A 55 19.15 -5.61 -2.28
N LEU A 56 18.02 -6.32 -2.40
CA LEU A 56 16.99 -6.26 -1.37
C LEU A 56 17.43 -7.11 -0.18
N PRO A 57 17.42 -6.58 1.05
CA PRO A 57 17.69 -7.40 2.22
C PRO A 57 16.69 -8.56 2.27
N GLU A 58 17.16 -9.74 2.65
CA GLU A 58 16.27 -10.83 3.03
C GLU A 58 15.64 -10.49 4.38
N PHE A 59 14.59 -9.67 4.35
CA PHE A 59 13.71 -9.57 5.51
C PHE A 59 12.98 -10.90 5.67
N PRO A 60 12.97 -11.50 6.87
CA PRO A 60 12.06 -12.61 7.12
C PRO A 60 10.66 -12.10 6.81
N VAL A 61 9.88 -12.90 6.07
CA VAL A 61 8.49 -12.58 5.81
C VAL A 61 7.83 -12.45 7.18
N SER A 62 7.53 -11.22 7.57
CA SER A 62 6.90 -10.98 8.87
C SER A 62 5.48 -11.50 8.79
N ASP A 63 5.14 -12.47 9.66
CA ASP A 63 3.78 -12.96 9.84
C ASP A 63 2.90 -11.99 10.65
N ASP A 64 3.45 -10.83 11.01
CA ASP A 64 2.71 -9.75 11.64
C ASP A 64 1.65 -9.19 10.67
N TYR A 65 0.42 -9.14 11.17
CA TYR A 65 -0.75 -8.67 10.41
C TYR A 65 -0.59 -7.22 9.91
N ARG A 66 0.20 -6.39 10.60
CA ARG A 66 0.44 -4.98 10.22
C ARG A 66 1.08 -4.86 8.85
N PHE A 67 2.05 -5.72 8.55
CA PHE A 67 2.68 -5.79 7.23
C PHE A 67 1.69 -6.25 6.17
N ARG A 68 0.85 -7.25 6.48
CA ARG A 68 -0.22 -7.69 5.57
C ARG A 68 -1.22 -6.58 5.23
N LEU A 69 -1.62 -5.78 6.22
CA LEU A 69 -2.53 -4.65 6.01
C LEU A 69 -1.92 -3.60 5.08
N ILE A 70 -0.64 -3.26 5.27
CA ILE A 70 0.06 -2.30 4.40
C ILE A 70 0.15 -2.83 2.97
N ARG A 71 0.53 -4.10 2.79
CA ARG A 71 0.58 -4.73 1.46
C ARG A 71 -0.77 -4.68 0.76
N ALA A 72 -1.85 -5.02 1.47
CA ALA A 72 -3.19 -5.04 0.93
C ALA A 72 -3.69 -3.64 0.54
N VAL A 73 -3.59 -2.66 1.43
CA VAL A 73 -4.09 -1.30 1.16
C VAL A 73 -3.27 -0.59 0.07
N ALA A 74 -1.95 -0.81 0.03
CA ALA A 74 -1.12 -0.26 -1.04
C ALA A 74 -1.43 -0.88 -2.40
N LEU A 75 -1.67 -2.20 -2.48
CA LEU A 75 -2.16 -2.82 -3.73
C LEU A 75 -3.54 -2.31 -4.14
N ILE A 76 -4.45 -2.07 -3.20
CA ILE A 76 -5.75 -1.47 -3.50
C ILE A 76 -5.55 -0.07 -4.10
N PHE A 77 -4.69 0.74 -3.47
CA PHE A 77 -4.36 2.08 -3.96
C PHE A 77 -3.77 2.03 -5.38
N GLU A 78 -2.79 1.15 -5.62
CA GLU A 78 -2.19 1.00 -6.95
C GLU A 78 -3.20 0.64 -8.02
N ASN A 79 -4.13 -0.27 -7.73
CA ASN A 79 -5.17 -0.65 -8.68
C ASN A 79 -6.13 0.51 -9.00
N LYS A 80 -6.41 1.36 -8.01
CA LYS A 80 -7.31 2.52 -8.18
C LYS A 80 -6.63 3.71 -8.87
N HIS A 81 -5.30 3.85 -8.74
CA HIS A 81 -4.52 5.00 -9.24
C HIS A 81 -3.43 4.60 -10.25
N ALA A 82 -3.63 3.52 -11.01
CA ALA A 82 -2.59 2.90 -11.83
C ALA A 82 -1.97 3.84 -12.87
N GLU A 83 -2.78 4.68 -13.52
CA GLU A 83 -2.32 5.59 -14.57
C GLU A 83 -1.44 6.71 -14.00
N GLU A 84 -1.92 7.39 -12.96
CA GLU A 84 -1.21 8.46 -12.26
C GLU A 84 0.14 7.97 -11.72
N LEU A 85 0.14 6.81 -11.04
CA LEU A 85 1.34 6.19 -10.51
C LEU A 85 2.35 5.82 -11.61
N ARG A 86 1.88 5.31 -12.76
CA ARG A 86 2.74 4.98 -13.90
C ARG A 86 3.43 6.22 -14.47
N ASN A 87 2.71 7.33 -14.57
CA ASN A 87 3.26 8.59 -15.07
C ASN A 87 4.36 9.11 -14.12
N MET A 88 4.13 9.06 -12.80
CA MET A 88 5.13 9.45 -11.80
C MET A 88 6.37 8.54 -11.82
N VAL A 89 6.18 7.22 -11.95
CA VAL A 89 7.29 6.27 -12.03
C VAL A 89 8.15 6.59 -13.25
N THR A 90 7.52 6.91 -14.38
CA THR A 90 8.21 7.32 -15.61
C THR A 90 9.02 8.61 -15.38
N ALA A 91 8.41 9.64 -14.81
CA ALA A 91 9.06 10.92 -14.52
C ALA A 91 10.26 10.80 -13.55
N LEU A 92 10.20 9.87 -12.59
CA LEU A 92 11.31 9.65 -11.66
C LEU A 92 12.42 8.77 -12.25
N CYS A 93 12.05 7.72 -13.00
CA CYS A 93 12.99 6.69 -13.47
C CYS A 93 13.65 7.01 -14.81
N MET A 94 13.01 7.81 -15.67
CA MET A 94 13.51 8.06 -17.04
C MET A 94 14.17 9.45 -17.17
N ASP A 95 13.81 10.42 -16.33
CA ASP A 95 14.28 11.80 -16.43
C ASP A 95 15.45 12.08 -15.46
N GLY A 96 16.60 11.46 -15.72
CA GLY A 96 17.87 11.77 -15.06
C GLY A 96 18.28 10.77 -13.97
N ARG A 97 19.26 11.17 -13.14
CA ARG A 97 19.78 10.32 -12.06
C ARG A 97 18.84 10.35 -10.86
N LEU A 98 18.62 9.18 -10.24
CA LEU A 98 17.89 9.10 -8.99
C LEU A 98 18.69 9.77 -7.86
N THR A 99 18.19 10.89 -7.36
CA THR A 99 18.73 11.60 -6.19
C THR A 99 17.62 11.84 -5.18
N PHE A 100 17.98 12.06 -3.91
CA PHE A 100 16.99 12.35 -2.88
C PHE A 100 16.19 13.62 -3.19
N GLN A 101 16.84 14.67 -3.71
CA GLN A 101 16.16 15.91 -4.08
C GLN A 101 15.14 15.67 -5.20
N ARG A 102 15.53 14.94 -6.26
CA ARG A 102 14.62 14.60 -7.37
C ARG A 102 13.43 13.76 -6.89
N TYR A 103 13.69 12.81 -5.98
CA TYR A 103 12.63 12.04 -5.33
C TYR A 103 11.64 12.95 -4.63
N VAL A 104 12.12 13.90 -3.81
CA VAL A 104 11.29 14.88 -3.08
C VAL A 104 10.47 15.74 -4.04
N GLU A 105 11.08 16.27 -5.09
CA GLU A 105 10.38 17.08 -6.11
C GLU A 105 9.19 16.33 -6.71
N VAL A 106 9.39 15.07 -7.13
CA VAL A 106 8.32 14.26 -7.74
C VAL A 106 7.19 13.96 -6.73
N VAL A 107 7.52 13.60 -5.49
CA VAL A 107 6.49 13.25 -4.49
C VAL A 107 5.77 14.46 -3.89
N GLU A 108 6.36 15.65 -3.97
CA GLU A 108 5.72 16.90 -3.54
C GLU A 108 4.79 17.48 -4.62
N CYS A 109 5.11 17.31 -5.91
CA CYS A 109 4.18 17.65 -6.99
C CYS A 109 2.84 16.89 -6.87
N PHE A 110 2.86 15.65 -6.39
CA PHE A 110 1.65 14.85 -6.16
C PHE A 110 0.76 15.39 -5.02
N ALA A 111 1.28 16.25 -4.16
CA ALA A 111 0.54 16.80 -3.02
C ALA A 111 -0.16 18.14 -3.32
N GLN A 112 0.04 18.69 -4.52
CA GLN A 112 -0.47 20.01 -4.89
C GLN A 112 -1.84 19.98 -5.57
N ASP A 113 -2.30 18.82 -6.04
CA ASP A 113 -3.59 18.69 -6.76
C ASP A 113 -4.82 18.63 -5.84
N ASP A 114 -4.62 18.47 -4.52
CA ASP A 114 -5.69 18.50 -3.50
C ASP A 114 -5.69 19.86 -2.79
N ASP A 115 -6.50 20.81 -3.27
CA ASP A 115 -6.64 22.21 -2.81
C ASP A 115 -6.96 22.41 -1.29
N ASN A 116 -7.08 21.34 -0.51
CA ASN A 116 -7.62 21.38 0.86
C ASN A 116 -6.65 20.96 1.98
N GLU A 117 -5.49 20.38 1.67
CA GLU A 117 -4.46 20.09 2.69
C GLU A 117 -3.10 20.64 2.25
N PRO A 118 -2.40 21.41 3.11
CA PRO A 118 -1.06 21.86 2.77
C PRO A 118 -0.18 20.62 2.52
N GLY A 119 0.56 20.62 1.42
CA GLY A 119 1.47 19.54 0.99
C GLY A 119 2.58 19.20 1.98
N GLU A 120 2.55 19.79 3.17
CA GLU A 120 3.39 19.46 4.30
C GLU A 120 2.81 18.37 5.22
N ARG A 121 1.48 18.19 5.23
CA ARG A 121 0.79 17.19 6.07
C ARG A 121 0.87 15.79 5.47
N LEU A 122 1.00 14.79 6.34
CA LEU A 122 0.98 13.38 5.96
C LEU A 122 -0.31 12.70 6.40
N SER A 123 -1.30 12.72 5.50
CA SER A 123 -2.49 11.91 5.62
C SER A 123 -2.18 10.41 5.45
N TYR A 124 -3.09 9.54 5.90
CA TYR A 124 -2.98 8.10 5.67
C TYR A 124 -3.05 7.72 4.20
N GLY A 125 -3.83 8.44 3.40
CA GLY A 125 -3.87 8.24 1.95
C GLY A 125 -2.50 8.53 1.33
N ARG A 126 -1.87 9.65 1.71
CA ARG A 126 -0.54 10.01 1.22
C ARG A 126 0.55 9.04 1.68
N LEU A 127 0.47 8.56 2.92
CA LEU A 127 1.34 7.48 3.40
C LEU A 127 1.27 6.25 2.47
N VAL A 128 0.06 5.77 2.19
CA VAL A 128 -0.16 4.60 1.34
C VAL A 128 0.30 4.86 -0.09
N ALA A 129 -0.01 6.03 -0.64
CA ALA A 129 0.41 6.42 -1.99
C ALA A 129 1.93 6.39 -2.15
N LEU A 130 2.68 6.88 -1.16
CA LEU A 130 4.14 6.92 -1.20
C LEU A 130 4.77 5.53 -1.05
N ILE A 131 4.18 4.65 -0.24
CA ILE A 131 4.61 3.25 -0.11
C ILE A 131 4.34 2.49 -1.43
N ALA A 132 3.12 2.63 -1.98
CA ALA A 132 2.73 2.09 -3.28
C ALA A 132 3.70 2.53 -4.39
N PHE A 133 3.92 3.84 -4.49
CA PHE A 133 4.84 4.45 -5.45
C PHE A 133 6.25 3.88 -5.32
N ALA A 134 6.80 3.78 -4.10
CA ALA A 134 8.13 3.21 -3.88
C ALA A 134 8.24 1.76 -4.37
N GLY A 135 7.20 0.94 -4.16
CA GLY A 135 7.14 -0.42 -4.68
C GLY A 135 7.18 -0.48 -6.22
N LEU A 136 6.42 0.40 -6.89
CA LEU A 136 6.40 0.48 -8.35
C LEU A 136 7.71 1.00 -8.95
N VAL A 137 8.32 2.01 -8.32
CA VAL A 137 9.64 2.49 -8.71
C VAL A 137 10.68 1.39 -8.55
N ALA A 138 10.65 0.64 -7.45
CA ALA A 138 11.56 -0.48 -7.25
C ALA A 138 11.41 -1.57 -8.32
N VAL A 139 10.17 -1.92 -8.70
CA VAL A 139 9.91 -2.82 -9.82
C VAL A 139 10.55 -2.27 -11.10
N LYS A 140 10.32 -0.98 -11.41
CA LYS A 140 10.86 -0.37 -12.62
C LYS A 140 12.39 -0.34 -12.65
N LEU A 141 13.02 -0.02 -11.53
CA LEU A 141 14.47 -0.06 -11.38
C LEU A 141 15.04 -1.47 -11.54
N CYS A 142 14.32 -2.50 -11.09
CA CYS A 142 14.72 -3.89 -11.33
C CYS A 142 14.63 -4.26 -12.81
N GLU A 143 13.59 -3.83 -13.53
CA GLU A 143 13.48 -4.03 -14.99
C GLU A 143 14.65 -3.38 -15.74
N MET A 144 15.11 -2.21 -15.28
CA MET A 144 16.25 -1.49 -15.86
C MET A 144 17.61 -2.02 -15.37
N GLN A 145 17.63 -3.04 -14.51
CA GLN A 145 18.84 -3.58 -13.87
C GLN A 145 19.61 -2.57 -12.98
N SER A 146 18.94 -1.49 -12.55
CA SER A 146 19.47 -0.45 -11.66
C SER A 146 19.38 -0.85 -10.18
N PHE A 147 19.91 -2.01 -9.80
CA PHE A 147 19.72 -2.58 -8.45
C PHE A 147 20.28 -1.73 -7.31
N SER A 148 21.33 -0.92 -7.56
CA SER A 148 21.84 0.03 -6.56
C SER A 148 20.83 1.12 -6.20
N GLU A 149 19.97 1.50 -7.15
CA GLU A 149 18.97 2.54 -6.99
C GLU A 149 17.76 2.03 -6.18
N VAL A 150 17.46 0.73 -6.24
CA VAL A 150 16.40 0.09 -5.44
C VAL A 150 16.64 0.27 -3.93
N SER A 151 17.90 0.11 -3.49
CA SER A 151 18.28 0.35 -2.09
C SER A 151 18.14 1.84 -1.72
N MET A 152 18.37 2.75 -2.66
CA MET A 152 18.22 4.19 -2.43
C MET A 152 16.75 4.57 -2.26
N ILE A 153 15.83 4.02 -3.07
CA ILE A 153 14.39 4.26 -2.94
C ILE A 153 13.89 3.88 -1.55
N THR A 154 14.29 2.72 -1.04
CA THR A 154 13.94 2.30 0.32
C THR A 154 14.38 3.36 1.33
N SER A 155 15.63 3.85 1.24
CA SER A 155 16.12 4.89 2.14
C SER A 155 15.40 6.24 1.96
N TYR A 156 15.13 6.66 0.72
CA TYR A 156 14.55 7.97 0.42
C TYR A 156 13.10 8.05 0.90
N THR A 157 12.31 7.04 0.57
CA THR A 157 10.91 6.94 1.02
C THR A 157 10.83 6.85 2.53
N SER A 158 11.64 6.01 3.18
CA SER A 158 11.62 5.87 4.63
C SER A 158 12.01 7.18 5.35
N LYS A 159 13.05 7.87 4.88
CA LYS A 159 13.48 9.17 5.44
C LYS A 159 12.42 10.25 5.26
N PHE A 160 11.82 10.33 4.07
CA PHE A 160 10.77 11.29 3.79
C PHE A 160 9.54 11.07 4.68
N LEU A 161 9.05 9.83 4.72
CA LEU A 161 7.89 9.46 5.53
C LEU A 161 8.16 9.63 7.02
N HIS A 162 9.32 9.18 7.52
CA HIS A 162 9.69 9.35 8.93
C HIS A 162 9.63 10.83 9.35
N LYS A 163 10.28 11.71 8.58
CA LYS A 163 10.27 13.15 8.86
C LYS A 163 8.84 13.69 8.92
N ARG A 164 7.99 13.32 7.96
CA ARG A 164 6.61 13.81 7.90
C ARG A 164 5.73 13.24 9.01
N ILE A 165 5.89 11.97 9.39
CA ILE A 165 5.21 11.36 10.54
C ILE A 165 5.52 12.14 11.82
N VAL A 166 6.82 12.34 12.11
CA VAL A 166 7.27 13.03 13.33
C VAL A 166 6.73 14.46 13.38
N LEU A 167 6.68 15.16 12.25
CA LEU A 167 6.23 16.55 12.21
C LEU A 167 4.72 16.72 12.31
N THR A 168 3.92 15.81 11.74
CA THR A 168 2.48 16.09 11.51
C THR A 168 1.55 15.18 12.28
N TRP A 169 1.93 13.93 12.59
CA TRP A 169 0.96 12.96 13.15
C TRP A 169 0.49 13.32 14.55
N GLN A 170 1.38 13.83 15.40
CA GLN A 170 1.02 14.23 16.76
C GLN A 170 -0.01 15.37 16.74
N GLN A 171 0.21 16.39 15.90
CA GLN A 171 -0.68 17.53 15.73
C GLN A 171 -2.04 17.10 15.15
N ASP A 172 -2.03 16.14 14.22
CA ASP A 172 -3.22 15.63 13.54
C ASP A 172 -3.95 14.52 14.32
N LYS A 173 -3.47 14.15 15.51
CA LYS A 173 -3.98 13.01 16.31
C LYS A 173 -4.00 11.69 15.52
N ARG A 174 -2.96 11.46 14.73
CA ARG A 174 -2.75 10.25 13.92
C ARG A 174 -1.82 9.28 14.64
N SER A 175 -2.04 7.99 14.43
CA SER A 175 -1.25 6.90 15.00
C SER A 175 -1.26 5.70 14.06
N TRP A 176 -0.29 4.79 14.23
CA TRP A 176 -0.28 3.52 13.50
C TRP A 176 -1.52 2.68 13.78
N GLU A 177 -2.01 2.66 15.02
CA GLU A 177 -3.21 1.91 15.41
C GLU A 177 -4.45 2.41 14.65
N SER A 178 -4.69 3.73 14.66
CA SER A 178 -5.81 4.31 13.91
C SER A 178 -5.64 4.22 12.39
N PHE A 179 -4.41 4.13 11.88
CA PHE A 179 -4.15 3.76 10.48
C PHE A 179 -4.61 2.32 10.19
N PHE A 180 -4.23 1.35 11.02
CA PHE A 180 -4.56 -0.06 10.79
C PHE A 180 -6.06 -0.33 10.88
N ASP A 181 -6.77 0.34 11.78
CA ASP A 181 -8.23 0.21 11.84
C ASP A 181 -8.91 0.73 10.57
N ARG A 182 -8.43 1.85 10.03
CA ARG A 182 -8.92 2.36 8.74
C ARG A 182 -8.53 1.45 7.57
N ALA A 183 -7.33 0.86 7.61
CA ALA A 183 -6.88 -0.06 6.57
C ALA A 183 -7.78 -1.30 6.48
N LYS A 184 -8.18 -1.89 7.62
CA LYS A 184 -9.14 -3.01 7.66
C LYS A 184 -10.45 -2.65 6.97
N VAL A 185 -11.04 -1.51 7.35
CA VAL A 185 -12.31 -1.02 6.75
C VAL A 185 -12.19 -0.83 5.24
N ILE A 186 -11.05 -0.29 4.76
CA ILE A 186 -10.81 -0.12 3.32
C ILE A 186 -10.72 -1.46 2.60
N ILE A 187 -10.04 -2.45 3.20
CA ILE A 187 -9.89 -3.79 2.65
C ILE A 187 -11.25 -4.48 2.56
N ASP A 188 -12.00 -4.51 3.65
CA ASP A 188 -13.32 -5.14 3.72
C ASP A 188 -14.26 -4.53 2.66
N ARG A 189 -14.33 -3.20 2.59
CA ARG A 189 -15.12 -2.49 1.58
C ARG A 189 -14.68 -2.82 0.15
N ASN A 190 -13.39 -2.92 -0.11
CA ASN A 190 -12.87 -3.25 -1.43
C ASN A 190 -13.19 -4.70 -1.82
N GLU A 191 -13.22 -5.63 -0.87
CA GLU A 191 -13.69 -7.01 -1.10
C GLU A 191 -15.17 -7.05 -1.42
N GLU A 192 -16.00 -6.29 -0.70
CA GLU A 192 -17.43 -6.13 -1.00
C GLU A 192 -17.66 -5.55 -2.41
N GLU A 193 -16.94 -4.47 -2.76
CA GLU A 193 -17.00 -3.83 -4.08
C GLU A 193 -16.64 -4.83 -5.20
N LYS A 194 -15.58 -5.62 -5.02
CA LYS A 194 -15.17 -6.66 -5.99
C LYS A 194 -16.21 -7.78 -6.10
N ASN A 195 -16.74 -8.26 -4.97
CA ASN A 195 -17.76 -9.31 -4.96
C ASN A 195 -19.06 -8.85 -5.63
N ALA A 196 -19.46 -7.60 -5.42
CA ALA A 196 -20.60 -7.00 -6.10
C ALA A 196 -20.39 -6.92 -7.62
N GLN A 197 -19.21 -6.47 -8.07
CA GLN A 197 -18.87 -6.42 -9.49
C GLN A 197 -18.86 -7.82 -10.14
N LEU A 198 -18.37 -8.84 -9.43
CA LEU A 198 -18.38 -10.22 -9.91
C LEU A 198 -19.81 -10.77 -10.05
N LYS A 199 -20.69 -10.50 -9.08
CA LYS A 199 -22.10 -10.88 -9.15
C LYS A 199 -22.78 -10.23 -10.36
N LEU A 200 -22.62 -8.91 -10.53
CA LEU A 200 -23.16 -8.19 -11.69
C LEU A 200 -22.65 -8.75 -13.03
N LYS A 201 -21.35 -9.04 -13.12
CA LYS A 201 -20.76 -9.64 -14.34
C LYS A 201 -21.29 -11.04 -14.61
N SER A 202 -21.53 -11.83 -13.56
CA SER A 202 -22.11 -13.17 -13.67
C SER A 202 -23.57 -13.13 -14.13
N GLU A 203 -24.36 -12.20 -13.58
CA GLU A 203 -25.76 -11.97 -13.97
C GLU A 203 -25.83 -11.49 -15.42
N TYR A 204 -25.00 -10.52 -15.81
CA TYR A 204 -24.94 -10.04 -17.20
C TYR A 204 -24.56 -11.17 -18.18
N ARG A 205 -23.63 -12.05 -17.80
CA ARG A 205 -23.25 -13.22 -18.61
C ARG A 205 -24.38 -14.24 -18.72
N TRP A 206 -25.17 -14.42 -17.66
CA TRP A 206 -26.35 -15.28 -17.67
C TRP A 206 -27.46 -14.71 -18.56
N TRP A 207 -27.73 -13.41 -18.49
CA TRP A 207 -28.70 -12.72 -19.36
C TRP A 207 -28.30 -12.74 -20.84
N LEU A 208 -27.02 -12.61 -21.17
CA LEU A 208 -26.53 -12.78 -22.55
C LEU A 208 -26.73 -14.21 -23.05
N SER A 209 -26.58 -15.21 -22.18
CA SER A 209 -26.77 -16.62 -22.55
C SER A 209 -28.26 -16.94 -22.82
N ILE A 210 -29.18 -16.35 -22.05
CA ILE A 210 -30.62 -16.46 -22.30
C ILE A 210 -31.01 -15.72 -23.59
N SER A 211 -30.49 -14.51 -23.80
CA SER A 211 -30.75 -13.74 -25.02
C SER A 211 -30.25 -14.47 -26.28
N ALA A 212 -29.08 -15.12 -26.22
CA ALA A 212 -28.58 -15.94 -27.30
C ALA A 212 -29.50 -17.15 -27.59
N LEU A 213 -30.03 -17.80 -26.56
CA LEU A 213 -31.00 -18.91 -26.73
C LEU A 213 -32.35 -18.43 -27.30
N ALA A 214 -32.82 -17.23 -26.96
CA ALA A 214 -34.05 -16.66 -27.50
C ALA A 214 -33.93 -16.32 -29.01
N ILE A 215 -32.77 -15.88 -29.47
CA ILE A 215 -32.52 -15.59 -30.90
C ILE A 215 -32.53 -16.89 -31.73
N PHE A 216 -32.05 -18.01 -31.19
CA PHE A 216 -32.15 -19.31 -31.88
C PHE A 216 -33.52 -19.98 -31.77
N GLY A 217 -34.36 -19.60 -30.80
CA GLY A 217 -35.70 -20.18 -30.61
C GLY A 217 -36.80 -19.62 -31.53
N ILE A 218 -36.62 -18.43 -32.12
CA ILE A 218 -37.68 -17.77 -32.92
C ILE A 218 -37.57 -18.09 -34.43
N PHE A 219 -36.42 -18.57 -34.92
CA PHE A 219 -36.27 -18.97 -36.34
C PHE A 219 -36.69 -20.42 -36.64
N GLY A 220 -37.10 -21.21 -35.65
CA GLY A 220 -37.33 -22.66 -35.80
C GLY A 220 -38.76 -23.13 -36.12
N ILE A 221 -39.80 -22.30 -35.98
CA ILE A 221 -41.20 -22.78 -36.06
C ILE A 221 -42.06 -22.03 -37.11
N GLY A 222 -41.62 -20.87 -37.62
CA GLY A 222 -42.40 -20.07 -38.58
C GLY A 222 -42.19 -20.37 -40.07
N ALA A 223 -41.13 -21.11 -40.45
CA ALA A 223 -40.76 -21.28 -41.86
C ALA A 223 -41.21 -22.61 -42.50
N PHE A 224 -41.81 -23.53 -41.75
CA PHE A 224 -42.14 -24.88 -42.25
C PHE A 224 -43.61 -25.04 -42.72
N THR A 225 -44.44 -24.01 -42.66
CA THR A 225 -45.88 -24.11 -43.01
C THR A 225 -46.29 -23.39 -44.30
N LEU A 226 -45.40 -22.68 -44.99
CA LEU A 226 -45.74 -22.00 -46.26
C LEU A 226 -45.20 -22.67 -47.53
N MET A 227 -44.45 -23.77 -47.43
CA MET A 227 -43.90 -24.48 -48.60
C MET A 227 -44.78 -25.67 -49.06
N LYS A 228 -46.06 -25.70 -48.68
CA LYS A 228 -46.99 -26.80 -49.04
C LYS A 228 -48.27 -26.35 -49.77
N THR A 229 -48.33 -25.12 -50.26
CA THR A 229 -49.47 -24.60 -51.05
C THR A 229 -49.15 -24.28 -52.52
N VAL A 230 -47.90 -24.41 -52.97
CA VAL A 230 -47.52 -24.16 -54.38
C VAL A 230 -47.42 -25.44 -55.23
N LEU A 231 -47.64 -26.63 -54.65
CA LEU A 231 -47.58 -27.91 -55.38
C LEU A 231 -48.94 -28.54 -55.69
N LYS A 232 -50.04 -27.76 -55.64
CA LYS A 232 -51.37 -28.23 -56.06
C LYS A 232 -52.20 -27.13 -56.75
N ALA A 233 -51.62 -26.55 -57.79
CA ALA A 233 -52.37 -25.87 -58.85
C ALA A 233 -51.69 -26.20 -60.18
N ARG A 234 -51.99 -27.41 -60.66
CA ARG A 234 -51.87 -27.81 -62.07
C ARG A 234 -53.12 -28.61 -62.39
#